data_AF-A0A377THK5-F1
#
_entry.id   AF-A0A377THK5-F1
#
_cell.length_a   1.000
_cell.length_b   1.000
_cell.length_c   1.000
_cell.angle_alpha   90.00
_cell.angle_beta   90.00
_cell.angle_gamma   90.00
#
_symmetry.space_group_name_H-M   'P 1'
#
loop_
_entity.id
_entity.type
_entity.pdbx_description
1 polymer ?
#
loop_
_entity_poly.entity_id
_entity_poly.type
_entity_poly.pdbx_seq_one_letter_code
_entity_poly.pdbx_strand_id
1 'polypeptide(L)'
;MTNATMTFFDQARQALHLPEEALTQFDVQGTAQLASEFPVTDFAVAAIGAAGNGAERTDKSAVWGSSRGVVVDRKLASLWFGWSIQPMGWQMPAAWGLDCRRL
;
A
#
# COMPACT_ATOMS: atom_id res chain seq x y z
N MET A 1 10.26 -2.34 -12.19
CA MET A 1 8.87 -1.90 -11.93
C MET A 1 7.93 -2.35 -13.05
N THR A 2 6.72 -2.79 -12.72
CA THR A 2 5.65 -3.09 -13.70
C THR A 2 4.83 -1.82 -14.00
N ASN A 3 4.16 -1.77 -15.16
CA ASN A 3 3.29 -0.65 -15.54
C ASN A 3 2.12 -0.47 -14.55
N ALA A 4 1.57 -1.57 -14.05
CA ALA A 4 0.50 -1.56 -13.03
C ALA A 4 0.95 -0.92 -11.70
N THR A 5 2.16 -1.23 -11.22
CA THR A 5 2.68 -0.66 -9.96
C THR A 5 2.74 0.87 -10.03
N MET A 6 3.27 1.42 -11.13
CA MET A 6 3.36 2.87 -11.32
C MET A 6 2.00 3.54 -11.45
N THR A 7 1.05 2.89 -12.12
CA THR A 7 -0.31 3.40 -12.25
C THR A 7 -0.98 3.51 -10.87
N PHE A 8 -0.94 2.46 -10.06
CA PHE A 8 -1.50 2.48 -8.71
C PHE A 8 -0.78 3.49 -7.80
N PHE A 9 0.55 3.60 -7.92
CA PHE A 9 1.31 4.54 -7.11
C PHE A 9 0.96 5.99 -7.44
N ASP A 10 0.83 6.34 -8.72
CA ASP A 10 0.45 7.70 -9.10
C ASP A 10 -0.98 8.06 -8.64
N GLN A 11 -1.91 7.11 -8.73
CA GLN A 11 -3.26 7.28 -8.17
C GLN A 11 -3.24 7.49 -6.65
N ALA A 12 -2.50 6.65 -5.91
CA ALA A 12 -2.37 6.79 -4.46
C ALA A 12 -1.69 8.11 -4.07
N ARG A 13 -0.64 8.50 -4.81
CA ARG A 13 0.05 9.78 -4.66
C ARG A 13 -0.92 10.95 -4.83
N GLN A 14 -1.73 10.94 -5.87
CA GLN A 14 -2.73 11.98 -6.11
C GLN A 14 -3.79 12.02 -4.99
N ALA A 15 -4.30 10.86 -4.57
CA ALA A 15 -5.32 10.77 -3.51
C ALA A 15 -4.81 11.23 -2.14
N LEU A 16 -3.53 11.01 -1.85
CA LEU A 16 -2.86 11.45 -0.62
C LEU A 16 -2.23 12.84 -0.73
N HIS A 17 -2.41 13.53 -1.87
CA HIS A 17 -1.80 14.84 -2.15
C HIS A 17 -0.27 14.85 -1.99
N LEU A 18 0.39 13.74 -2.32
CA LEU A 18 1.83 13.64 -2.32
C LEU A 18 2.41 14.39 -3.53
N PRO A 19 3.54 15.10 -3.36
CA PRO A 19 4.14 15.93 -4.41
C PRO A 19 4.72 15.06 -5.53
N GLU A 20 4.93 15.65 -6.71
CA GLU A 20 5.36 14.94 -7.91
C GLU A 20 6.75 14.30 -7.77
N GLU A 21 7.64 14.89 -6.97
CA GLU A 21 8.93 14.33 -6.57
C GLU A 21 8.83 12.95 -5.89
N ALA A 22 7.67 12.56 -5.36
CA ALA A 22 7.45 11.20 -4.86
C ALA A 22 7.61 10.14 -5.95
N LEU A 23 7.38 10.47 -7.23
CA LEU A 23 7.56 9.57 -8.37
C LEU A 23 9.02 9.16 -8.59
N THR A 24 9.98 10.04 -8.23
CA THR A 24 11.42 9.75 -8.33
C THR A 24 12.00 9.22 -7.01
N GLN A 25 11.25 9.32 -5.92
CA GLN A 25 11.59 8.85 -4.57
C GLN A 25 10.92 7.50 -4.27
N PHE A 26 10.62 6.71 -5.29
CA PHE A 26 10.03 5.39 -5.14
C PHE A 26 10.78 4.38 -6.00
N ASP A 27 11.32 3.35 -5.36
CA ASP A 27 11.99 2.23 -6.02
C ASP A 27 11.42 0.89 -5.54
N VAL A 28 11.51 -0.13 -6.39
CA VAL A 28 10.95 -1.47 -6.12
C VAL A 28 12.01 -2.53 -6.38
N GLN A 29 12.26 -3.33 -5.36
CA GLN A 29 13.21 -4.44 -5.42
C GLN A 29 12.50 -5.80 -5.44
N GLY A 30 13.18 -6.81 -5.99
CA GLY A 30 12.66 -8.16 -6.08
C GLY A 30 11.63 -8.38 -7.19
N THR A 31 11.37 -9.65 -7.47
CA THR A 31 10.52 -10.08 -8.60
C THR A 31 9.37 -11.02 -8.18
N ALA A 32 9.32 -11.40 -6.90
CA ALA A 32 8.30 -12.30 -6.39
C ALA A 32 6.90 -11.68 -6.45
N GLN A 33 5.87 -12.49 -6.62
CA GLN A 33 4.48 -12.04 -6.62
C GLN A 33 3.55 -13.14 -6.11
N LEU A 34 2.39 -12.73 -5.62
CA LEU A 34 1.33 -13.65 -5.21
C LEU A 34 0.73 -14.31 -6.46
N ALA A 35 0.35 -15.59 -6.35
CA ALA A 35 -0.46 -16.25 -7.37
C ALA A 35 -1.91 -15.73 -7.26
N SER A 36 -2.20 -14.62 -7.93
CA SER A 36 -3.51 -13.98 -7.97
C SER A 36 -3.87 -13.61 -9.39
N GLU A 37 -5.15 -13.71 -9.73
CA GLU A 37 -5.71 -13.25 -11.01
C GLU A 37 -5.68 -11.72 -11.12
N PHE A 38 -5.70 -11.04 -9.97
CA PHE A 38 -5.62 -9.58 -9.89
C PHE A 38 -4.18 -9.14 -9.61
N PRO A 39 -3.79 -7.91 -10.01
CA PRO A 39 -2.47 -7.36 -9.76
C PRO A 39 -2.27 -6.93 -8.29
N VAL A 40 -2.59 -7.82 -7.34
CA VAL A 40 -2.57 -7.57 -5.89
C VAL A 40 -1.19 -7.20 -5.41
N THR A 41 -0.13 -7.84 -5.93
CA THR A 41 1.24 -7.49 -5.55
C THR A 41 1.64 -6.11 -6.08
N ASP A 42 1.20 -5.72 -7.28
CA ASP A 42 1.47 -4.36 -7.80
C ASP A 42 0.75 -3.31 -6.95
N PHE A 43 -0.50 -3.58 -6.57
CA PHE A 43 -1.27 -2.73 -5.67
C PHE A 43 -0.62 -2.63 -4.29
N ALA A 44 -0.21 -3.76 -3.71
CA ALA A 44 0.46 -3.82 -2.41
C ALA A 44 1.74 -2.97 -2.38
N VAL A 45 2.58 -3.12 -3.41
CA VAL A 45 3.81 -2.36 -3.55
C VAL A 45 3.54 -0.86 -3.68
N ALA A 46 2.56 -0.48 -4.50
CA ALA A 46 2.16 0.93 -4.65
C ALA A 46 1.61 1.53 -3.35
N ALA A 47 0.73 0.82 -2.65
CA ALA A 47 0.12 1.27 -1.41
C ALA A 47 1.18 1.47 -0.31
N ILE A 48 2.08 0.51 -0.14
CA ILE A 48 3.19 0.60 0.83
C ILE A 48 4.15 1.74 0.45
N GLY A 49 4.49 1.88 -0.84
CA GLY A 49 5.35 2.96 -1.34
C GLY A 49 4.78 4.35 -1.07
N ALA A 50 3.46 4.52 -1.26
CA ALA A 50 2.78 5.78 -0.99
C ALA A 50 2.72 6.08 0.51
N ALA A 51 2.42 5.08 1.34
CA ALA A 51 2.45 5.20 2.80
C ALA A 51 3.84 5.59 3.31
N GLY A 52 4.89 4.95 2.80
CA GLY A 52 6.29 5.29 3.11
C GLY A 52 6.63 6.73 2.72
N ASN A 53 6.18 7.19 1.55
CA ASN A 53 6.41 8.56 1.08
C ASN A 53 5.71 9.61 1.95
N GLY A 54 4.53 9.26 2.49
CA GLY A 54 3.85 10.09 3.48
C GLY A 54 4.58 10.10 4.83
N ALA A 55 5.04 8.94 5.29
CA ALA A 55 5.75 8.80 6.56
C ALA A 55 7.08 9.57 6.59
N GLU A 56 7.92 9.42 5.56
CA GLU A 56 9.20 10.16 5.42
C GLU A 56 9.00 11.67 5.52
N ARG A 57 7.89 12.20 4.98
CA ARG A 57 7.58 13.64 5.04
C ARG A 57 7.15 14.13 6.42
N THR A 58 6.65 13.24 7.27
CA THR A 58 6.31 13.58 8.66
C THR A 58 7.53 13.57 9.58
N ASP A 59 8.65 13.01 9.14
CA ASP A 59 9.88 12.99 9.91
C ASP A 59 10.52 14.39 9.97
N LYS A 60 10.25 15.09 11.08
CA LYS A 60 10.82 16.40 11.39
C LYS A 60 12.34 16.37 11.61
N SER A 61 12.97 15.20 11.70
CA SER A 61 14.43 15.06 11.81
C SER A 61 15.16 15.22 10.47
N ALA A 62 14.44 15.31 9.34
CA ALA A 62 14.96 15.67 8.02
C ALA A 62 15.42 17.15 7.90
N VAL A 63 15.90 17.74 9.01
CA VAL A 63 16.50 19.08 9.13
C VAL A 63 17.66 19.31 8.14
N TRP A 64 18.18 18.25 7.51
CA TRP A 64 19.28 18.29 6.55
C TRP A 64 18.89 17.88 5.11
N GLY A 65 17.69 18.23 4.68
CA GLY A 65 17.45 18.69 3.29
C GLY A 65 17.44 17.65 2.16
N SER A 66 17.28 16.36 2.44
CA SER A 66 17.01 15.38 1.38
C SER A 66 16.07 14.28 1.85
N SER A 67 14.92 14.18 1.18
CA SER A 67 13.98 13.07 1.33
C SER A 67 14.68 11.76 0.99
N ARG A 68 14.66 10.78 1.91
CA ARG A 68 15.20 9.46 1.65
C ARG A 68 14.17 8.73 0.79
N GLY A 69 14.53 8.41 -0.45
CA GLY A 69 13.66 7.64 -1.33
C GLY A 69 13.17 6.36 -0.66
N VAL A 70 11.92 5.99 -0.95
CA VAL A 70 11.27 4.81 -0.40
C VAL A 70 11.57 3.62 -1.30
N VAL A 71 12.12 2.57 -0.72
CA VAL A 71 12.38 1.30 -1.41
C VAL A 71 11.43 0.24 -0.87
N VAL A 72 10.66 -0.39 -1.75
CA VAL A 72 9.73 -1.48 -1.38
C VAL A 72 10.21 -2.80 -1.98
N ASP A 73 10.45 -3.78 -1.12
CA ASP A 73 10.68 -5.16 -1.57
C ASP A 73 9.34 -5.83 -1.92
N ARG A 74 9.23 -6.29 -3.17
CA ARG A 74 8.02 -6.88 -3.74
C ARG A 74 7.62 -8.19 -3.05
N LYS A 75 8.59 -9.00 -2.59
CA LYS A 75 8.31 -10.25 -1.86
C LYS A 75 7.69 -9.94 -0.51
N LEU A 76 8.25 -8.99 0.23
CA LEU A 76 7.72 -8.59 1.54
C LEU A 76 6.34 -7.96 1.41
N ALA A 77 6.12 -7.09 0.42
CA ALA A 77 4.82 -6.51 0.13
C ALA A 77 3.76 -7.60 -0.19
N SER A 78 4.14 -8.58 -1.01
CA SER A 78 3.30 -9.72 -1.36
C SER A 78 2.93 -10.56 -0.13
N LEU A 79 3.90 -10.85 0.74
CA LEU A 79 3.67 -11.64 1.96
C LEU A 79 2.75 -10.92 2.94
N TRP A 80 2.90 -9.59 3.09
CA TRP A 80 2.00 -8.81 3.93
C TRP A 80 0.57 -8.88 3.36
N PHE A 81 0.37 -8.60 2.07
CA PHE A 81 -0.97 -8.69 1.48
C PHE A 81 -1.52 -10.11 1.34
N GLY A 82 -0.67 -11.14 1.51
CA GLY A 82 -1.08 -12.53 1.60
C GLY A 82 -1.68 -12.93 2.96
N TRP A 83 -1.65 -12.04 3.96
CA TRP A 83 -2.22 -12.28 5.28
C TRP A 83 -3.51 -11.47 5.50
N SER A 84 -4.37 -11.98 6.38
CA SER A 84 -5.60 -11.31 6.79
C SER A 84 -5.59 -11.11 8.30
N ILE A 85 -6.01 -9.93 8.76
CA ILE A 85 -6.20 -9.66 10.19
C ILE A 85 -7.65 -9.99 10.53
N GLN A 86 -7.84 -10.89 11.50
CA GLN A 86 -9.16 -11.16 12.07
C GLN A 86 -9.46 -10.09 13.13
N PRO A 87 -10.57 -9.35 13.00
CA PRO A 87 -10.87 -8.31 13.97
C PRO A 87 -11.27 -8.95 15.31
N MET A 88 -10.63 -8.53 16.40
CA MET A 88 -10.95 -8.98 17.75
C MET A 88 -11.97 -8.03 18.40
N GLY A 89 -13.09 -8.56 18.87
CA GLY A 89 -14.14 -7.77 19.55
C GLY A 89 -15.01 -6.91 18.63
N TRP A 90 -14.75 -6.90 17.31
CA TRP A 90 -15.63 -6.26 16.34
C TRP A 90 -16.80 -7.19 16.00
N GLN A 91 -18.00 -6.88 16.48
CA GLN A 91 -19.18 -7.55 15.96
C GLN A 91 -19.45 -7.02 14.56
N MET A 92 -19.39 -7.89 13.55
CA MET A 92 -19.73 -7.53 12.19
C MET A 92 -21.14 -6.92 12.20
N PRO A 93 -21.30 -5.63 11.81
CA PRO A 93 -22.64 -5.05 11.68
C PRO A 93 -23.41 -5.91 10.70
N ALA A 94 -24.70 -6.15 10.97
CA ALA A 94 -25.55 -6.93 10.08
C ALA A 94 -25.33 -6.43 8.66
N ALA A 95 -24.86 -7.33 7.79
CA ALA A 95 -24.61 -7.02 6.40
C ALA A 95 -25.98 -6.74 5.76
N TRP A 96 -26.40 -5.49 5.82
CA TRP A 96 -27.52 -4.93 5.09
C TRP A 96 -28.87 -5.48 5.55
N GLY A 97 -29.24 -5.25 6.83
CA GLY A 97 -30.59 -5.49 7.33
C GLY A 97 -31.11 -6.93 7.30
N LEU A 98 -30.33 -7.90 6.79
CA LEU A 98 -30.70 -9.30 6.81
C LEU A 98 -30.34 -9.89 8.18
N ASP A 99 -31.35 -9.93 9.04
CA ASP A 99 -31.32 -10.69 10.28
C ASP A 99 -31.28 -12.20 9.94
N CYS A 100 -30.09 -12.80 10.05
CA CYS A 100 -29.90 -14.24 9.85
C CYS A 100 -30.47 -15.12 10.99
N ARG A 101 -31.14 -14.57 12.02
CA ARG A 101 -31.72 -15.34 13.13
C ARG A 101 -33.19 -15.77 12.92
N ARG A 102 -33.68 -15.80 11.67
CA ARG A 102 -35.06 -16.18 11.36
C ARG A 102 -35.21 -17.29 10.31
N LEU A 103 -34.18 -18.12 10.13
CA LEU A 103 -34.27 -19.41 9.42
C LEU A 103 -33.92 -20.53 10.39
#